data_AF-A0A7X9PIE3-F1
#
_entry.id   AF-A0A7X9PIE3-F1
#
_cell.length_a   1.000
_cell.length_b   1.000
_cell.length_c   1.000
_cell.angle_alpha   90.00
_cell.angle_beta   90.00
_cell.angle_gamma   90.00
#
_symmetry.space_group_name_H-M   'P 1'
#
loop_
_entity.id
_entity.type
_entity.pdbx_description
1 polymer ?
#
loop_
_entity_poly.entity_id
_entity_poly.type
_entity_poly.pdbx_seq_one_letter_code
_entity_poly.pdbx_strand_id
1 'polypeptide(L)'
;MKKKHNTIIRGAGIFLIILFCSWLPSAVLAAEDPFASFLQSNVKQYTATDAEYADRPYLRKLQGAFNADFRILTYGVLQDPAKSTQNPNNDPVGFPNYIGNIDVRPDFRFNTKYLDLVFKPRAMFDYRYWKEGQREGEDDWNDEWYVNEWLVRLKAAERVFLSYGRENLQWGPSFLYSPSNPFFFDNGRSNPQMEVAGMDFARVVFVPHMLWTVSFMVNTDQGRNTLISTDPFEETYAAKIDYTGNQNYASLILSHKDDDTTLGYFGGWTVSDALLLYSEGSMRQGSDALYPNLKRRSLGQSFLEALFAPNSELRPILDRYTSLRSAYMDKTREDDSKIYPTILVGGAYTFEDIGTLTLEYMYHAQGYDEDEADLYYSLRGRAAYAYLDMGAYPGLLGQFTLYQTGNTGLRFLRK
;
A
#
# COMPACT_ATOMS: atom_id res chain seq x y z
N MET A 1 39.75 13.60 -21.46
CA MET A 1 40.07 12.48 -20.55
C MET A 1 39.39 11.22 -21.07
N LYS A 2 40.17 10.18 -21.41
CA LYS A 2 39.67 8.90 -21.94
C LYS A 2 38.91 8.15 -20.84
N LYS A 3 37.59 7.96 -21.00
CA LYS A 3 36.80 7.03 -20.18
C LYS A 3 36.94 5.62 -20.76
N LYS A 4 37.45 4.71 -19.93
CA LYS A 4 37.55 3.26 -20.18
C LYS A 4 36.15 2.70 -20.49
N HIS A 5 36.02 2.01 -21.62
CA HIS A 5 34.96 1.06 -21.88
C HIS A 5 35.13 -0.13 -20.92
N ASN A 6 34.21 -0.27 -19.97
CA ASN A 6 33.98 -1.56 -19.31
C ASN A 6 32.76 -2.18 -19.98
N THR A 7 33.04 -3.16 -20.83
CA THR A 7 32.09 -4.05 -21.49
C THR A 7 31.34 -4.84 -20.41
N ILE A 8 30.09 -4.47 -20.11
CA ILE A 8 29.21 -5.26 -19.26
C ILE A 8 28.57 -6.35 -20.13
N ILE A 9 29.25 -7.50 -20.18
CA ILE A 9 28.67 -8.77 -20.62
C ILE A 9 27.72 -9.23 -19.51
N ARG A 10 26.51 -8.64 -19.42
CA ARG A 10 25.41 -9.15 -18.58
C ARG A 10 24.00 -8.99 -19.18
N GLY A 11 23.83 -8.32 -20.32
CA GLY A 11 22.52 -8.21 -21.00
C GLY A 11 22.18 -9.36 -21.97
N ALA A 12 23.17 -10.14 -22.41
CA ALA A 12 22.95 -11.16 -23.45
C ALA A 12 22.31 -12.46 -22.93
N GLY A 13 22.37 -12.74 -21.63
CA GLY A 13 21.88 -13.99 -21.05
C GLY A 13 20.35 -14.11 -20.99
N ILE A 14 19.65 -12.98 -20.82
CA ILE A 14 18.19 -12.98 -20.66
C ILE A 14 17.48 -12.74 -21.99
N PHE A 15 18.08 -11.94 -22.89
CA PHE A 15 17.56 -11.74 -24.24
C PHE A 15 17.60 -13.04 -25.08
N LEU A 16 18.56 -13.94 -24.80
CA LEU A 16 18.63 -15.24 -25.47
C LEU A 16 17.51 -16.21 -25.04
N ILE A 17 17.00 -16.09 -23.81
CA ILE A 17 15.92 -16.95 -23.28
C ILE A 17 14.57 -16.55 -23.89
N ILE A 18 14.33 -15.25 -24.10
CA ILE A 18 13.10 -14.74 -24.70
C ILE A 18 13.07 -15.00 -26.23
N LEU A 19 14.22 -14.96 -26.91
CA LEU A 19 14.29 -15.28 -28.35
C LEU A 19 14.21 -16.78 -28.65
N PHE A 20 14.68 -17.66 -27.76
CA PHE A 20 14.59 -19.12 -27.96
C PHE A 20 13.15 -19.66 -27.85
N CYS A 21 12.27 -18.99 -27.10
CA CYS A 21 10.86 -19.41 -26.98
C CYS A 21 9.97 -18.97 -28.16
N SER A 22 10.44 -18.09 -29.05
CA SER A 22 9.62 -17.58 -30.17
C SER A 22 9.97 -18.17 -31.54
N TRP A 23 11.00 -19.03 -31.64
CA TRP A 23 11.54 -19.54 -32.92
C TRP A 23 11.85 -21.04 -32.94
N LEU A 24 11.00 -21.88 -32.34
CA LEU A 24 11.05 -23.33 -32.57
C LEU A 24 9.89 -23.78 -33.48
N PRO A 25 10.18 -24.24 -34.71
CA PRO A 25 9.21 -24.99 -35.50
C PRO A 25 8.84 -26.28 -34.78
N SER A 26 7.58 -26.66 -34.89
CA SER A 26 7.02 -27.93 -34.42
C SER A 26 7.77 -29.13 -35.01
N ALA A 27 8.86 -29.55 -34.38
CA ALA A 27 9.56 -30.79 -34.67
C ALA A 27 9.58 -31.64 -33.39
N VAL A 28 8.58 -32.51 -33.29
CA VAL A 28 8.53 -33.60 -32.32
C VAL A 28 9.66 -34.56 -32.68
N LEU A 29 10.81 -34.40 -32.03
CA LEU A 29 11.81 -35.44 -31.89
C LEU A 29 12.12 -35.57 -30.42
N ALA A 30 12.05 -36.80 -29.92
CA ALA A 30 12.29 -37.17 -28.53
C ALA A 30 13.66 -36.67 -28.06
N ALA A 31 13.68 -35.49 -27.45
CA ALA A 31 14.80 -34.98 -26.69
C ALA A 31 14.52 -35.30 -25.23
N GLU A 32 15.38 -36.10 -24.62
CA GLU A 32 15.40 -36.25 -23.16
C GLU A 32 15.41 -34.88 -22.52
N ASP A 33 14.45 -34.63 -21.63
CA ASP A 33 14.29 -33.36 -20.95
C ASP A 33 15.59 -33.03 -20.18
N PRO A 34 16.37 -32.02 -20.62
CA PRO A 34 17.62 -31.65 -19.98
C PRO A 34 17.39 -31.22 -18.52
N PHE A 35 16.19 -30.72 -18.21
CA PHE A 35 15.78 -30.33 -16.88
C PHE A 35 15.50 -31.55 -16.00
N ALA A 36 14.87 -32.61 -16.56
CA ALA A 36 14.70 -33.88 -15.86
C ALA A 36 16.04 -34.55 -15.55
N SER A 37 17.01 -34.50 -16.47
CA SER A 37 18.36 -35.04 -16.25
C SER A 37 19.19 -34.21 -15.26
N PHE A 38 19.03 -32.88 -15.28
CA PHE A 38 19.62 -31.98 -14.28
C PHE A 38 19.03 -32.19 -12.88
N LEU A 39 17.71 -32.41 -12.78
CA LEU A 39 17.05 -32.76 -11.51
C LEU A 39 17.48 -34.13 -11.03
N GLN A 40 17.54 -35.16 -11.90
CA GLN A 40 18.00 -36.49 -11.50
C GLN A 40 19.46 -36.54 -11.06
N SER A 41 20.33 -35.71 -11.66
CA SER A 41 21.77 -35.65 -11.31
C SER A 41 22.05 -34.84 -10.04
N ASN A 42 21.15 -33.94 -9.62
CA ASN A 42 21.32 -33.10 -8.42
C ASN A 42 20.34 -33.41 -7.28
N VAL A 43 19.36 -34.28 -7.49
CA VAL A 43 18.55 -34.86 -6.41
C VAL A 43 19.39 -35.90 -5.69
N LYS A 44 19.73 -35.61 -4.44
CA LYS A 44 20.44 -36.52 -3.54
C LYS A 44 19.69 -37.86 -3.49
N GLN A 45 20.29 -38.93 -3.98
CA GLN A 45 19.73 -40.28 -3.83
C GLN A 45 19.84 -40.67 -2.36
N TYR A 46 18.70 -40.70 -1.67
CA TYR A 46 18.61 -41.11 -0.28
C TYR A 46 19.00 -42.59 -0.15
N THR A 47 20.01 -42.85 0.68
CA THR A 47 20.49 -44.20 0.99
C THR A 47 19.64 -44.86 2.07
N ALA A 48 19.74 -46.19 2.23
CA ALA A 48 19.03 -46.90 3.31
C ALA A 48 19.38 -46.37 4.72
N THR A 49 20.57 -45.82 4.89
CA THR A 49 21.00 -45.10 6.10
C THR A 49 20.28 -43.76 6.31
N ASP A 50 19.84 -43.07 5.25
CA ASP A 50 19.03 -41.85 5.37
C ASP A 50 17.57 -42.18 5.75
N ALA A 51 17.07 -43.35 5.31
CA ALA A 51 15.77 -43.86 5.73
C ALA A 51 15.74 -44.16 7.25
N GLU A 52 16.83 -44.70 7.80
CA GLU A 52 16.99 -44.95 9.23
C GLU A 52 17.08 -43.64 10.06
N TYR A 53 17.64 -42.57 9.48
CA TYR A 53 17.60 -41.23 10.06
C TYR A 53 16.19 -40.63 10.06
N ALA A 54 15.43 -40.77 8.96
CA ALA A 54 14.05 -40.30 8.84
C ALA A 54 13.08 -41.07 9.76
N ASP A 55 13.41 -42.31 10.12
CA ASP A 55 12.56 -43.17 10.96
C ASP A 55 12.63 -42.88 12.46
N ARG A 56 13.45 -41.92 12.86
CA ARG A 56 13.50 -41.49 14.26
C ARG A 56 12.16 -40.84 14.65
N PRO A 57 11.57 -41.21 15.81
CA PRO A 57 10.20 -40.82 16.18
C PRO A 57 10.00 -39.30 16.30
N TYR A 58 11.05 -38.52 16.52
CA TYR A 58 10.99 -37.07 16.54
C TYR A 58 10.94 -36.43 15.14
N LEU A 59 11.56 -37.05 14.12
CA LEU A 59 11.52 -36.58 12.74
C LEU A 59 10.19 -36.93 12.06
N ARG A 60 9.62 -38.10 12.34
CA ARG A 60 8.22 -38.43 11.97
C ARG A 60 7.20 -37.44 12.55
N LYS A 61 7.45 -36.91 13.75
CA LYS A 61 6.58 -35.89 14.38
C LYS A 61 6.68 -34.50 13.72
N LEU A 62 7.75 -34.27 12.95
CA LEU A 62 7.99 -33.05 12.17
C LEU A 62 7.58 -33.21 10.69
N GLN A 63 7.34 -34.44 10.23
CA GLN A 63 6.75 -34.68 8.90
C GLN A 63 5.33 -34.07 8.87
N GLY A 64 5.13 -33.11 7.97
CA GLY A 64 3.90 -32.33 7.85
C GLY A 64 3.85 -31.05 8.71
N ALA A 65 4.84 -30.79 9.56
CA ALA A 65 4.96 -29.52 10.27
C ALA A 65 5.46 -28.38 9.36
N PHE A 66 6.23 -28.71 8.33
CA PHE A 66 6.75 -27.74 7.37
C PHE A 66 5.91 -27.73 6.09
N ASN A 67 5.58 -26.52 5.63
CA ASN A 67 4.94 -26.25 4.36
C ASN A 67 5.74 -25.18 3.60
N ALA A 68 5.89 -25.36 2.29
CA ALA A 68 6.48 -24.38 1.39
C ALA A 68 5.59 -24.20 0.16
N ASP A 69 5.23 -22.95 -0.13
CA ASP A 69 4.60 -22.55 -1.39
C ASP A 69 5.61 -21.74 -2.20
N PHE A 70 5.54 -21.85 -3.52
CA PHE A 70 6.43 -21.10 -4.41
C PHE A 70 5.64 -20.55 -5.58
N ARG A 71 5.68 -19.23 -5.74
CA ARG A 71 4.99 -18.52 -6.81
C ARG A 71 5.94 -17.62 -7.56
N ILE A 72 5.79 -17.59 -8.87
CA ILE A 72 6.40 -16.58 -9.73
C ILE A 72 5.25 -15.86 -10.44
N LEU A 73 5.24 -14.53 -10.36
CA LEU A 73 4.31 -13.68 -11.06
C LEU A 73 5.09 -12.81 -12.03
N THR A 74 4.49 -12.55 -13.20
CA THR A 74 5.08 -11.67 -14.20
C THR A 74 3.97 -10.81 -14.78
N TYR A 75 4.23 -9.51 -14.95
CA TYR A 75 3.27 -8.63 -15.62
C TYR A 75 3.98 -7.56 -16.45
N GLY A 76 3.22 -7.00 -17.39
CA GLY A 76 3.64 -5.85 -18.18
C GLY A 76 2.56 -4.78 -18.17
N VAL A 77 2.95 -3.52 -18.01
CA VAL A 77 2.05 -2.36 -18.13
C VAL A 77 2.47 -1.54 -19.34
N LEU A 78 1.50 -1.27 -20.21
CA LEU A 78 1.61 -0.30 -21.28
C LEU A 78 0.62 0.82 -20.96
N GLN A 79 1.13 2.03 -20.75
CA GLN A 79 0.30 3.17 -20.41
C GLN A 79 0.78 4.44 -21.11
N ASP A 80 -0.18 5.28 -21.49
CA ASP A 80 0.05 6.61 -22.02
C ASP A 80 -0.58 7.63 -21.05
N PRO A 81 0.24 8.39 -20.30
CA PRO A 81 -0.25 9.39 -19.36
C PRO A 81 -1.18 10.41 -20.02
N ALA A 82 -2.30 10.72 -19.36
CA ALA A 82 -3.23 11.72 -19.88
C ALA A 82 -2.64 13.14 -19.75
N LYS A 83 -2.82 13.95 -20.80
CA LYS A 83 -2.48 15.38 -20.75
C LYS A 83 -3.40 16.09 -19.77
N SER A 84 -2.83 16.57 -18.68
CA SER A 84 -3.58 17.11 -17.54
C SER A 84 -2.83 18.26 -16.89
N THR A 85 -3.56 19.27 -16.42
CA THR A 85 -2.99 20.30 -15.55
C THR A 85 -2.52 19.72 -14.21
N GLN A 86 -2.98 18.53 -13.83
CA GLN A 86 -2.59 17.89 -12.58
C GLN A 86 -1.21 17.22 -12.66
N ASN A 87 -0.76 16.86 -13.87
CA ASN A 87 0.52 16.23 -14.15
C ASN A 87 1.03 16.74 -15.52
N PRO A 88 1.38 18.03 -15.62
CA PRO A 88 1.77 18.64 -16.89
C PRO A 88 3.01 17.95 -17.47
N ASN A 89 2.94 17.56 -18.75
CA ASN A 89 3.99 16.85 -19.49
C ASN A 89 4.52 15.59 -18.79
N ASN A 90 3.78 15.02 -17.84
CA ASN A 90 4.25 13.94 -16.99
C ASN A 90 5.51 14.29 -16.17
N ASP A 91 5.83 15.57 -15.97
CA ASP A 91 7.06 15.98 -15.29
C ASP A 91 7.01 15.82 -13.76
N PRO A 92 5.95 16.28 -13.04
CA PRO A 92 5.94 16.20 -11.59
C PRO A 92 5.78 14.78 -11.04
N VAL A 93 5.03 13.92 -11.75
CA VAL A 93 4.76 12.54 -11.30
C VAL A 93 5.66 11.52 -11.97
N GLY A 94 6.05 11.73 -13.24
CA GLY A 94 7.02 10.87 -13.92
C GLY A 94 6.56 9.43 -14.11
N PHE A 95 5.33 9.22 -14.57
CA PHE A 95 4.83 7.87 -14.83
C PHE A 95 5.61 7.18 -15.96
N PRO A 96 6.12 5.95 -15.77
CA PRO A 96 6.72 5.18 -16.86
C PRO A 96 5.65 4.77 -17.88
N ASN A 97 6.01 4.71 -19.16
CA ASN A 97 5.10 4.25 -20.21
C ASN A 97 5.08 2.73 -20.33
N TYR A 98 6.23 2.11 -20.10
CA TYR A 98 6.38 0.67 -20.11
C TYR A 98 6.95 0.18 -18.79
N ILE A 99 6.30 -0.82 -18.22
CA ILE A 99 6.76 -1.53 -17.03
C ILE A 99 6.78 -3.02 -17.36
N GLY A 100 7.86 -3.71 -17.04
CA GLY A 100 7.95 -5.16 -17.02
C GLY A 100 8.39 -5.61 -15.64
N ASN A 101 7.68 -6.56 -15.04
CA ASN A 101 7.96 -7.03 -13.69
C ASN A 101 8.00 -8.56 -13.62
N ILE A 102 8.91 -9.06 -12.77
CA ILE A 102 8.96 -10.45 -12.32
C ILE A 102 9.05 -10.45 -10.79
N ASP A 103 8.07 -11.06 -10.14
CA ASP A 103 8.00 -11.24 -8.69
C ASP A 103 8.15 -12.72 -8.32
N VAL A 104 9.15 -13.02 -7.50
CA VAL A 104 9.40 -14.36 -6.95
C VAL A 104 8.99 -14.38 -5.48
N ARG A 105 8.01 -15.22 -5.15
CA ARG A 105 7.33 -15.26 -3.84
C ARG A 105 7.34 -16.68 -3.24
N PRO A 106 8.45 -17.10 -2.60
CA PRO A 106 8.48 -18.27 -1.74
C PRO A 106 7.83 -17.98 -0.38
N ASP A 107 6.99 -18.89 0.09
CA ASP A 107 6.37 -18.83 1.41
C ASP A 107 6.74 -20.07 2.20
N PHE A 108 7.36 -19.88 3.37
CA PHE A 108 7.72 -20.97 4.27
C PHE A 108 6.91 -20.87 5.55
N ARG A 109 6.36 -22.01 5.99
CA ARG A 109 5.66 -22.12 7.26
C ARG A 109 6.11 -23.35 8.01
N PHE A 110 6.34 -23.20 9.30
CA PHE A 110 6.60 -24.29 10.21
C PHE A 110 5.62 -24.23 11.38
N ASN A 111 4.72 -25.20 11.44
CA ASN A 111 3.64 -25.25 12.41
C ASN A 111 3.73 -26.49 13.28
N THR A 112 3.67 -26.29 14.59
CA THR A 112 3.60 -27.34 15.60
C THR A 112 2.52 -26.99 16.61
N LYS A 113 2.27 -27.90 17.57
CA LYS A 113 1.28 -27.67 18.65
C LYS A 113 1.52 -26.39 19.46
N TYR A 114 2.77 -25.95 19.61
CA TYR A 114 3.14 -24.84 20.50
C TYR A 114 3.81 -23.66 19.80
N LEU A 115 4.31 -23.87 18.58
CA LEU A 115 5.10 -22.90 17.82
C LEU A 115 4.61 -22.85 16.37
N ASP A 116 4.32 -21.65 15.88
CA ASP A 116 4.04 -21.36 14.47
C ASP A 116 5.04 -20.31 13.99
N LEU A 117 5.81 -20.66 12.95
CA LEU A 117 6.78 -19.80 12.31
C LEU A 117 6.36 -19.56 10.87
N VAL A 118 6.46 -18.33 10.42
CA VAL A 118 6.25 -17.94 9.02
C VAL A 118 7.45 -17.16 8.55
N PHE A 119 7.89 -17.38 7.32
CA PHE A 119 8.93 -16.60 6.67
C PHE A 119 8.65 -16.49 5.18
N LYS A 120 8.46 -15.27 4.69
CA LYS A 120 8.05 -14.96 3.32
C LYS A 120 9.03 -13.98 2.66
N PRO A 121 10.19 -14.46 2.18
CA PRO A 121 11.09 -13.63 1.39
C PRO A 121 10.51 -13.35 -0.01
N ARG A 122 10.93 -12.25 -0.60
CA ARG A 122 10.51 -11.78 -1.92
C ARG A 122 11.73 -11.32 -2.70
N ALA A 123 11.69 -11.56 -4.01
CA ALA A 123 12.60 -10.95 -4.95
C ALA A 123 11.78 -10.36 -6.10
N MET A 124 11.92 -9.07 -6.32
CA MET A 124 11.25 -8.31 -7.37
C MET A 124 12.30 -7.84 -8.38
N PHE A 125 12.02 -8.02 -9.66
CA PHE A 125 12.81 -7.49 -10.77
C PHE A 125 11.90 -6.62 -11.62
N ASP A 126 12.23 -5.35 -11.71
CA ASP A 126 11.40 -4.33 -12.33
C ASP A 126 12.20 -3.61 -13.44
N TYR A 127 11.58 -3.48 -14.60
CA TYR A 127 12.08 -2.75 -15.74
C TYR A 127 11.10 -1.64 -16.06
N ARG A 128 11.60 -0.41 -16.22
CA ARG A 128 10.79 0.76 -16.57
C ARG A 128 11.40 1.52 -17.74
N TYR A 129 10.52 2.10 -18.56
CA TYR A 129 10.92 2.99 -19.64
C TYR A 129 9.98 4.18 -19.76
N TRP A 130 10.54 5.37 -19.97
CA TRP A 130 9.83 6.63 -20.09
C TRP A 130 9.94 7.17 -21.52
N LYS A 131 8.80 7.45 -22.14
CA LYS A 131 8.72 8.11 -23.45
C LYS A 131 8.57 9.62 -23.38
N GLU A 132 8.13 10.13 -22.24
CA GLU A 132 7.80 11.55 -22.06
C GLU A 132 8.08 12.01 -20.63
N GLY A 133 8.22 13.32 -20.46
CA GLY A 133 8.56 13.99 -19.22
C GLY A 133 10.06 14.15 -19.02
N GLN A 134 10.48 14.59 -17.83
CA GLN A 134 11.90 14.87 -17.53
C GLN A 134 12.85 13.67 -17.72
N ARG A 135 12.32 12.45 -17.68
CA ARG A 135 13.05 11.19 -17.85
C ARG A 135 12.91 10.59 -19.26
N GLU A 136 12.49 11.38 -20.24
CA GLU A 136 12.29 10.89 -21.61
C GLU A 136 13.52 10.15 -22.17
N GLY A 137 13.27 8.94 -22.69
CA GLY A 137 14.28 8.07 -23.30
C GLY A 137 15.11 7.27 -22.29
N GLU A 138 14.87 7.45 -20.99
CA GLU A 138 15.55 6.66 -19.95
C GLU A 138 14.91 5.27 -19.83
N ASP A 139 15.77 4.27 -19.65
CA ASP A 139 15.42 2.95 -19.16
C ASP A 139 16.02 2.72 -17.77
N ASP A 140 15.30 1.99 -16.93
CA ASP A 140 15.68 1.71 -15.55
C ASP A 140 15.43 0.24 -15.23
N TRP A 141 16.41 -0.37 -14.57
CA TRP A 141 16.37 -1.74 -14.10
C TRP A 141 16.63 -1.74 -12.61
N ASN A 142 15.66 -2.25 -11.86
CA ASN A 142 15.75 -2.33 -10.41
C ASN A 142 15.49 -3.76 -9.94
N ASP A 143 16.30 -4.22 -8.99
CA ASP A 143 16.06 -5.47 -8.28
C ASP A 143 15.94 -5.21 -6.77
N GLU A 144 14.89 -5.75 -6.16
CA GLU A 144 14.61 -5.57 -4.74
C GLU A 144 14.44 -6.93 -4.07
N TRP A 145 15.16 -7.15 -2.98
CA TRP A 145 15.10 -8.36 -2.17
C TRP A 145 14.72 -8.00 -0.76
N TYR A 146 13.66 -8.59 -0.25
CA TYR A 146 13.12 -8.21 1.05
C TYR A 146 12.35 -9.36 1.69
N VAL A 147 12.02 -9.20 2.97
CA VAL A 147 11.12 -10.09 3.70
C VAL A 147 9.79 -9.37 3.85
N ASN A 148 8.74 -9.89 3.21
CA ASN A 148 7.42 -9.29 3.26
C ASN A 148 6.74 -9.57 4.61
N GLU A 149 6.80 -10.82 5.06
CA GLU A 149 6.27 -11.24 6.35
C GLU A 149 7.21 -12.24 7.02
N TRP A 150 7.28 -12.16 8.33
CA TRP A 150 7.88 -13.18 9.17
C TRP A 150 7.16 -13.20 10.51
N LEU A 151 6.99 -14.37 11.11
CA LEU A 151 6.24 -14.49 12.35
C LEU A 151 6.87 -15.53 13.25
N VAL A 152 6.95 -15.22 14.53
CA VAL A 152 7.12 -16.20 15.60
C VAL A 152 5.90 -16.13 16.50
N ARG A 153 5.13 -17.21 16.56
CA ARG A 153 3.94 -17.31 17.43
C ARG A 153 4.05 -18.50 18.36
N LEU A 154 3.86 -18.23 19.65
CA LEU A 154 3.92 -19.20 20.73
C LEU A 154 2.55 -19.36 21.38
N LYS A 155 2.11 -20.61 21.55
CA LYS A 155 0.98 -20.96 22.42
C LYS A 155 1.49 -21.05 23.86
N ALA A 156 1.53 -19.92 24.54
CA ALA A 156 2.04 -19.81 25.91
C ALA A 156 1.15 -20.57 26.92
N ALA A 157 -0.17 -20.59 26.70
CA ALA A 157 -1.13 -21.37 27.48
C ALA A 157 -2.26 -21.89 26.57
N GLU A 158 -3.20 -22.66 27.11
CA GLU A 158 -4.32 -23.18 26.31
C GLU A 158 -5.15 -22.10 25.62
N ARG A 159 -5.24 -20.92 26.24
CA ARG A 159 -6.06 -19.77 25.83
C ARG A 159 -5.25 -18.50 25.58
N VAL A 160 -3.91 -18.55 25.64
CA VAL A 160 -3.04 -17.38 25.49
C VAL A 160 -2.00 -17.65 24.40
N PHE A 161 -1.94 -16.74 23.44
CA PHE A 161 -1.00 -16.77 22.33
C PHE A 161 -0.18 -15.49 22.33
N LEU A 162 1.12 -15.64 22.17
CA LEU A 162 2.06 -14.54 22.05
C LEU A 162 2.63 -14.58 20.64
N SER A 163 2.73 -13.45 19.97
CA SER A 163 3.40 -13.39 18.67
C SER A 163 4.22 -12.12 18.50
N TYR A 164 5.33 -12.26 17.78
CA TYR A 164 6.12 -11.14 17.31
C TYR A 164 6.55 -11.38 15.87
N GLY A 165 6.44 -10.36 15.03
CA GLY A 165 6.95 -10.41 13.67
C GLY A 165 6.29 -9.42 12.72
N ARG A 166 6.74 -9.46 11.47
CA ARG A 166 6.17 -8.72 10.36
C ARG A 166 4.94 -9.42 9.83
N GLU A 167 3.77 -8.85 10.03
CA GLU A 167 2.49 -9.39 9.57
C GLU A 167 1.67 -8.33 8.84
N ASN A 168 0.82 -8.75 7.91
CA ASN A 168 -0.26 -7.94 7.37
C ASN A 168 -1.54 -8.22 8.17
N LEU A 169 -1.85 -7.37 9.15
CA LEU A 169 -3.00 -7.53 10.04
C LEU A 169 -4.24 -6.86 9.45
N GLN A 170 -4.96 -7.59 8.60
CA GLN A 170 -6.23 -7.13 8.06
C GLN A 170 -7.41 -7.64 8.89
N TRP A 171 -8.45 -6.81 8.98
CA TRP A 171 -9.74 -7.17 9.56
C TRP A 171 -10.82 -6.27 8.97
N GLY A 172 -12.05 -6.46 9.45
CA GLY A 172 -13.20 -5.75 8.94
C GLY A 172 -13.86 -6.47 7.75
N PRO A 173 -15.18 -6.28 7.61
CA PRO A 173 -15.94 -6.83 6.49
C PRO A 173 -15.72 -6.09 5.18
N SER A 174 -15.33 -4.82 5.25
CA SER A 174 -15.28 -3.91 4.12
C SER A 174 -14.44 -4.45 2.96
N PHE A 175 -14.94 -4.24 1.74
CA PHE A 175 -14.28 -4.67 0.52
C PHE A 175 -13.33 -3.61 -0.02
N LEU A 176 -13.71 -2.33 -0.01
CA LEU A 176 -12.91 -1.28 -0.64
C LEU A 176 -11.93 -0.57 0.32
N TYR A 177 -12.32 -0.41 1.57
CA TYR A 177 -11.60 0.42 2.54
C TYR A 177 -11.97 0.01 3.96
N SER A 178 -10.97 -0.21 4.82
CA SER A 178 -11.17 -0.64 6.21
C SER A 178 -10.97 0.53 7.19
N PRO A 179 -12.02 1.31 7.51
CA PRO A 179 -11.87 2.45 8.42
C PRO A 179 -11.54 2.03 9.85
N SER A 180 -11.88 0.81 10.26
CA SER A 180 -11.64 0.33 11.63
C SER A 180 -10.22 -0.16 11.89
N ASN A 181 -9.40 -0.29 10.85
CA ASN A 181 -8.02 -0.74 10.96
C ASN A 181 -7.07 0.46 11.09
N PRO A 182 -6.44 0.67 12.26
CA PRO A 182 -5.54 1.79 12.49
C PRO A 182 -4.16 1.58 11.86
N PHE A 183 -3.86 0.39 11.33
CA PHE A 183 -2.56 0.04 10.77
C PHE A 183 -2.58 -0.04 9.24
N PHE A 184 -3.64 -0.61 8.67
CA PHE A 184 -3.77 -0.84 7.23
C PHE A 184 -5.11 -0.31 6.71
N PHE A 185 -5.05 0.81 6.00
CA PHE A 185 -6.21 1.38 5.31
C PHE A 185 -6.60 0.60 4.06
N ASP A 186 -5.62 -0.02 3.39
CA ASP A 186 -5.84 -0.88 2.23
C ASP A 186 -5.86 -2.35 2.64
N ASN A 187 -6.89 -3.06 2.18
CA ASN A 187 -7.05 -4.49 2.43
C ASN A 187 -6.54 -5.35 1.26
N GLY A 188 -6.00 -4.76 0.19
CA GLY A 188 -5.46 -5.46 -0.97
C GLY A 188 -6.50 -6.24 -1.79
N ARG A 189 -7.80 -6.12 -1.46
CA ARG A 189 -8.87 -6.84 -2.17
C ARG A 189 -9.19 -6.23 -3.54
N SER A 190 -8.83 -4.96 -3.74
CA SER A 190 -9.05 -4.23 -4.99
C SER A 190 -8.04 -4.58 -6.10
N ASN A 191 -6.83 -5.00 -5.72
CA ASN A 191 -5.77 -5.35 -6.67
C ASN A 191 -5.12 -6.69 -6.31
N PRO A 192 -5.51 -7.80 -6.97
CA PRO A 192 -5.01 -9.14 -6.64
C PRO A 192 -3.52 -9.35 -6.96
N GLN A 193 -2.89 -8.46 -7.74
CA GLN A 193 -1.45 -8.51 -8.01
C GLN A 193 -0.62 -7.90 -6.88
N MET A 194 -1.18 -6.89 -6.20
CA MET A 194 -0.48 -6.15 -5.16
C MET A 194 -0.48 -6.95 -3.85
N GLU A 195 0.72 -7.28 -3.37
CA GLU A 195 0.88 -7.80 -2.02
C GLU A 195 0.93 -6.63 -1.04
N VAL A 196 0.05 -6.61 -0.06
CA VAL A 196 0.07 -5.57 0.98
C VAL A 196 1.29 -5.78 1.85
N ALA A 197 2.09 -4.73 2.01
CA ALA A 197 3.31 -4.76 2.81
C ALA A 197 3.00 -4.99 4.29
N GLY A 198 3.76 -5.87 4.95
CA GLY A 198 3.63 -6.10 6.39
C GLY A 198 4.30 -5.01 7.24
N MET A 199 3.81 -4.85 8.47
CA MET A 199 4.40 -4.04 9.55
C MET A 199 4.82 -4.96 10.70
N ASP A 200 5.70 -4.49 11.59
CA ASP A 200 6.20 -5.32 12.69
C ASP A 200 5.33 -5.13 13.94
N PHE A 201 4.80 -6.23 14.47
CA PHE A 201 3.89 -6.22 15.61
C PHE A 201 4.34 -7.14 16.72
N ALA A 202 4.17 -6.70 17.97
CA ALA A 202 4.05 -7.61 19.11
C ALA A 202 2.59 -7.73 19.53
N ARG A 203 2.12 -8.96 19.75
CA ARG A 203 0.71 -9.24 20.04
C ARG A 203 0.55 -10.28 21.13
N VAL A 204 -0.44 -10.04 21.99
CA VAL A 204 -0.97 -10.99 22.96
C VAL A 204 -2.44 -11.22 22.61
N VAL A 205 -2.81 -12.47 22.36
CA VAL A 205 -4.20 -12.88 22.11
C VAL A 205 -4.66 -13.78 23.24
N PHE A 206 -5.76 -13.39 23.88
CA PHE A 206 -6.42 -14.14 24.93
C PHE A 206 -7.82 -14.56 24.47
N VAL A 207 -8.13 -15.86 24.59
CA VAL A 207 -9.43 -16.43 24.19
C VAL A 207 -10.14 -16.93 25.45
N PRO A 208 -10.81 -16.05 26.21
CA PRO A 208 -11.47 -16.42 27.47
C PRO A 208 -12.60 -17.44 27.26
N HIS A 209 -13.32 -17.33 26.14
CA HIS A 209 -14.50 -18.13 25.80
C HIS A 209 -14.55 -18.37 24.29
N MET A 210 -15.30 -19.37 23.82
CA MET A 210 -15.42 -19.70 22.39
C MET A 210 -16.01 -18.57 21.52
N LEU A 211 -16.69 -17.60 22.15
CA LEU A 211 -17.34 -16.47 21.47
C LEU A 211 -16.52 -15.17 21.55
N TRP A 212 -15.51 -15.10 22.43
CA TRP A 212 -14.83 -13.86 22.76
C TRP A 212 -13.32 -14.01 22.61
N THR A 213 -12.72 -13.07 21.90
CA THR A 213 -11.26 -12.94 21.79
C THR A 213 -10.84 -11.53 22.15
N VAL A 214 -9.80 -11.40 22.96
CA VAL A 214 -9.21 -10.12 23.35
C VAL A 214 -7.78 -10.10 22.84
N SER A 215 -7.40 -9.06 22.10
CA SER A 215 -6.06 -8.90 21.54
C SER A 215 -5.46 -7.57 21.96
N PHE A 216 -4.24 -7.61 22.44
CA PHE A 216 -3.41 -6.42 22.65
C PHE A 216 -2.28 -6.45 21.64
N MET A 217 -2.07 -5.34 20.95
CA MET A 217 -1.13 -5.21 19.84
C MET A 217 -0.33 -3.93 20.01
N VAL A 218 0.96 -3.98 19.71
CA VAL A 218 1.81 -2.81 19.54
C VAL A 218 2.50 -2.93 18.19
N ASN A 219 2.42 -1.87 17.40
CA ASN A 219 3.20 -1.70 16.19
C ASN A 219 4.57 -1.13 16.57
N THR A 220 5.63 -1.90 16.32
CA THR A 220 7.01 -1.55 16.69
C THR A 220 7.80 -0.97 15.53
N ASP A 221 7.38 -1.24 14.28
CA ASP A 221 8.07 -0.74 13.08
C ASP A 221 7.09 -0.69 11.89
N GLN A 222 7.19 0.36 11.07
CA GLN A 222 6.46 0.48 9.80
C GLN A 222 6.76 -0.68 8.83
N GLY A 223 7.85 -1.41 9.05
CA GLY A 223 8.24 -2.58 8.29
C GLY A 223 8.44 -2.21 6.83
N ARG A 224 7.62 -2.79 5.95
CA ARG A 224 7.66 -2.51 4.52
C ARG A 224 6.62 -1.51 4.05
N ASN A 225 5.69 -1.14 4.92
CA ASN A 225 4.58 -0.29 4.56
C ASN A 225 5.05 1.16 4.40
N THR A 226 4.65 1.81 3.31
CA THR A 226 4.90 3.23 3.10
C THR A 226 3.72 4.00 3.69
N LEU A 227 3.97 4.76 4.76
CA LEU A 227 2.95 5.60 5.38
C LEU A 227 2.43 6.61 4.34
N ILE A 228 1.11 6.76 4.26
CA ILE A 228 0.46 7.75 3.39
C ILE A 228 0.73 9.17 3.93
N SER A 229 0.91 9.30 5.26
CA SER A 229 1.28 10.56 5.91
C SER A 229 2.74 10.93 5.63
N THR A 230 3.01 12.24 5.63
CA THR A 230 4.36 12.82 5.60
C THR A 230 5.12 12.69 6.92
N ASP A 231 4.47 12.16 7.96
CA ASP A 231 5.06 12.02 9.29
C ASP A 231 6.00 10.83 9.42
N PRO A 232 6.99 10.93 10.33
CA PRO A 232 7.79 9.79 10.71
C PRO A 232 6.91 8.67 11.30
N PHE A 233 7.46 7.45 11.31
CA PHE A 233 6.82 6.34 11.97
C PHE A 233 6.70 6.60 13.48
N GLU A 234 5.52 6.31 14.00
CA GLU A 234 5.20 6.35 15.43
C GLU A 234 4.56 5.03 15.83
N GLU A 235 4.91 4.57 17.02
CA GLU A 235 4.35 3.34 17.56
C GLU A 235 2.85 3.50 17.82
N THR A 236 2.07 2.54 17.33
CA THR A 236 0.62 2.51 17.55
C THR A 236 0.28 1.36 18.48
N TYR A 237 -0.42 1.67 19.56
CA TYR A 237 -0.93 0.70 20.53
C TYR A 237 -2.40 0.43 20.22
N ALA A 238 -2.82 -0.84 20.23
CA ALA A 238 -4.22 -1.19 20.01
C ALA A 238 -4.69 -2.30 20.96
N ALA A 239 -5.91 -2.13 21.46
CA ALA A 239 -6.67 -3.15 22.16
C ALA A 239 -7.91 -3.47 21.33
N LYS A 240 -8.17 -4.76 21.11
CA LYS A 240 -9.27 -5.25 20.29
C LYS A 240 -10.06 -6.31 21.03
N ILE A 241 -11.38 -6.20 21.01
CA ILE A 241 -12.30 -7.19 21.56
C ILE A 241 -13.20 -7.67 20.43
N ASP A 242 -13.13 -8.97 20.15
CA ASP A 242 -13.90 -9.63 19.10
C ASP A 242 -14.97 -10.53 19.73
N TYR A 243 -16.20 -10.38 19.24
CA TYR A 243 -17.32 -11.29 19.45
C TYR A 243 -17.59 -12.06 18.16
N THR A 244 -17.67 -13.38 18.24
CA THR A 244 -17.99 -14.25 17.08
C THR A 244 -19.08 -15.24 17.48
N GLY A 245 -20.31 -14.96 17.07
CA GLY A 245 -21.45 -15.84 17.18
C GLY A 245 -21.66 -16.68 15.91
N ASN A 246 -22.80 -17.39 15.85
CA ASN A 246 -23.08 -18.29 14.72
C ASN A 246 -23.44 -17.54 13.42
N GLN A 247 -24.17 -16.43 13.54
CA GLN A 247 -24.65 -15.63 12.39
C GLN A 247 -24.17 -14.18 12.45
N ASN A 248 -23.53 -13.78 13.54
CA ASN A 248 -23.12 -12.41 13.76
C ASN A 248 -21.74 -12.33 14.38
N TYR A 249 -21.04 -11.26 14.08
CA TYR A 249 -19.78 -10.92 14.71
C TYR A 249 -19.70 -9.42 14.89
N ALA A 250 -18.96 -9.01 15.91
CA ALA A 250 -18.73 -7.62 16.22
C ALA A 250 -17.35 -7.47 16.81
N SER A 251 -16.73 -6.32 16.59
CA SER A 251 -15.42 -5.98 17.10
C SER A 251 -15.39 -4.53 17.51
N LEU A 252 -14.71 -4.28 18.62
CA LEU A 252 -14.37 -2.95 19.08
C LEU A 252 -12.84 -2.85 19.15
N ILE A 253 -12.29 -1.77 18.60
CA ILE A 253 -10.86 -1.51 18.55
C ILE A 253 -10.61 -0.15 19.16
N LEU A 254 -9.82 -0.09 20.22
CA LEU A 254 -9.27 1.17 20.73
C LEU A 254 -7.81 1.22 20.31
N SER A 255 -7.40 2.32 19.69
CA SER A 255 -6.01 2.52 19.27
C SER A 255 -5.52 3.92 19.61
N HIS A 256 -4.23 4.03 19.85
CA HIS A 256 -3.57 5.27 20.20
C HIS A 256 -2.24 5.34 19.45
N LYS A 257 -2.02 6.45 18.75
CA LYS A 257 -0.80 6.74 18.00
C LYS A 257 -0.42 8.19 18.28
N ASP A 258 0.76 8.39 18.84
CA ASP A 258 1.23 9.69 19.33
C ASP A 258 0.20 10.36 20.26
N ASP A 259 -0.38 11.49 19.89
CA ASP A 259 -1.44 12.16 20.67
C ASP A 259 -2.88 11.78 20.22
N ASP A 260 -3.02 11.03 19.13
CA ASP A 260 -4.32 10.74 18.52
C ASP A 260 -4.89 9.41 19.00
N THR A 261 -6.10 9.48 19.57
CA THR A 261 -6.88 8.30 19.94
C THR A 261 -7.94 8.02 18.89
N THR A 262 -8.01 6.76 18.44
CA THR A 262 -9.00 6.29 17.48
C THR A 262 -9.79 5.12 18.06
N LEU A 263 -11.11 5.24 18.02
CA LEU A 263 -12.06 4.17 18.33
C LEU A 263 -12.63 3.60 17.03
N GLY A 264 -12.22 2.39 16.69
CA GLY A 264 -12.73 1.61 15.57
C GLY A 264 -13.80 0.61 16.00
N TYR A 265 -14.72 0.27 15.09
CA TYR A 265 -15.63 -0.84 15.26
C TYR A 265 -15.89 -1.52 13.91
N PHE A 266 -16.23 -2.80 13.95
CA PHE A 266 -16.84 -3.46 12.80
C PHE A 266 -17.77 -4.57 13.24
N GLY A 267 -18.73 -4.92 12.40
CA GLY A 267 -19.59 -6.05 12.64
C GLY A 267 -20.36 -6.46 11.40
N GLY A 268 -20.82 -7.69 11.41
CA GLY A 268 -21.62 -8.25 10.34
C GLY A 268 -22.67 -9.21 10.85
N TRP A 269 -23.71 -9.37 10.05
CA TRP A 269 -24.82 -10.25 10.30
C TRP A 269 -25.21 -10.97 9.01
N THR A 270 -25.07 -12.29 9.02
CA THR A 270 -25.62 -13.21 8.03
C THR A 270 -27.14 -13.30 8.24
N VAL A 271 -27.89 -12.50 7.48
CA VAL A 271 -29.36 -12.41 7.57
C VAL A 271 -30.00 -13.65 6.98
N SER A 272 -29.41 -14.19 5.91
CA SER A 272 -29.80 -15.45 5.27
C SER A 272 -28.58 -16.11 4.61
N ASP A 273 -28.77 -17.27 4.01
CA ASP A 273 -27.71 -18.01 3.30
C ASP A 273 -27.10 -17.20 2.13
N ALA A 274 -27.84 -16.22 1.60
CA ALA A 274 -27.42 -15.39 0.47
C ALA A 274 -27.09 -13.94 0.86
N LEU A 275 -27.59 -13.44 2.01
CA LEU A 275 -27.50 -12.02 2.38
C LEU A 275 -26.63 -11.81 3.63
N LEU A 276 -25.57 -11.03 3.46
CA LEU A 276 -24.72 -10.52 4.52
C LEU A 276 -24.88 -9.00 4.61
N LEU A 277 -25.17 -8.49 5.80
CA LEU A 277 -25.12 -7.06 6.11
C LEU A 277 -23.93 -6.79 7.03
N TYR A 278 -23.29 -5.64 6.86
CA TYR A 278 -22.16 -5.26 7.69
C TYR A 278 -22.02 -3.75 7.85
N SER A 279 -21.35 -3.36 8.92
CA SER A 279 -20.94 -1.98 9.15
C SER A 279 -19.55 -1.96 9.76
N GLU A 280 -18.78 -0.95 9.38
CA GLU A 280 -17.45 -0.70 9.87
C GLU A 280 -17.27 0.80 10.06
N GLY A 281 -16.53 1.23 11.07
CA GLY A 281 -16.26 2.65 11.24
C GLY A 281 -15.12 2.93 12.18
N SER A 282 -14.73 4.20 12.20
CA SER A 282 -13.78 4.74 13.15
C SER A 282 -14.13 6.17 13.52
N MET A 283 -13.78 6.54 14.73
CA MET A 283 -13.84 7.90 15.23
C MET A 283 -12.43 8.27 15.67
N ARG A 284 -11.82 9.23 14.98
CA ARG A 284 -10.49 9.74 15.29
C ARG A 284 -10.59 11.19 15.76
N GLN A 285 -9.85 11.51 16.81
CA GLN A 285 -9.55 12.90 17.17
C GLN A 285 -8.41 13.40 16.27
N GLY A 286 -8.59 14.58 15.65
CA GLY A 286 -7.60 15.11 14.72
C GLY A 286 -7.59 14.45 13.33
N SER A 287 -6.66 14.88 12.49
CA SER A 287 -6.49 14.37 11.12
C SER A 287 -5.03 14.54 10.67
N ASP A 288 -4.47 13.48 10.09
CA ASP A 288 -3.13 13.52 9.46
C ASP A 288 -3.18 14.13 8.04
N ALA A 289 -4.36 14.51 7.57
CA ALA A 289 -4.55 15.06 6.24
C ALA A 289 -4.12 16.53 6.14
N LEU A 290 -3.66 16.90 4.95
CA LEU A 290 -3.44 18.28 4.56
C LEU A 290 -4.75 18.89 4.08
N TYR A 291 -5.07 20.08 4.56
CA TYR A 291 -6.23 20.89 4.21
C TYR A 291 -5.81 22.21 3.56
N PRO A 292 -6.54 22.66 2.53
CA PRO A 292 -6.25 23.93 1.88
C PRO A 292 -6.74 25.09 2.76
N ASN A 293 -5.82 25.95 3.17
CA ASN A 293 -6.09 27.11 4.00
C ASN A 293 -5.76 28.41 3.25
N LEU A 294 -6.59 29.43 3.43
CA LEU A 294 -6.32 30.77 2.91
C LEU A 294 -5.24 31.46 3.76
N LYS A 295 -4.20 31.98 3.11
CA LYS A 295 -3.26 32.88 3.79
C LYS A 295 -3.95 34.21 4.05
N ARG A 296 -3.84 34.70 5.28
CA ARG A 296 -4.13 36.10 5.56
C ARG A 296 -3.22 36.97 4.70
N ARG A 297 -3.79 37.99 4.05
CA ARG A 297 -3.03 38.94 3.25
C ARG A 297 -1.91 39.54 4.10
N SER A 298 -0.67 39.32 3.67
CA SER A 298 0.49 39.89 4.36
C SER A 298 0.67 41.37 4.02
N LEU A 299 1.29 42.14 4.92
CA LEU A 299 1.64 43.54 4.65
C LEU A 299 2.50 43.70 3.39
N GLY A 300 3.41 42.75 3.13
CA GLY A 300 4.23 42.73 1.92
C GLY A 300 3.42 42.51 0.64
N GLN A 301 2.39 41.67 0.70
CA GLN A 301 1.47 41.46 -0.42
C GLN A 301 0.66 42.72 -0.72
N SER A 302 0.10 43.36 0.30
CA SER A 302 -0.60 44.64 0.15
C SER A 302 0.32 45.75 -0.37
N PHE A 303 1.59 45.77 0.06
CA PHE A 303 2.59 46.73 -0.41
C PHE A 303 2.96 46.53 -1.89
N LEU A 304 3.17 45.29 -2.32
CA LEU A 304 3.43 44.98 -3.73
C LEU A 304 2.21 45.33 -4.59
N GLU A 305 1.00 44.97 -4.15
CA GLU A 305 -0.24 45.32 -4.87
C GLU A 305 -0.48 46.84 -4.95
N ALA A 306 0.06 47.61 -4.00
CA ALA A 306 0.02 49.08 -4.02
C ALA A 306 1.10 49.73 -4.90
N LEU A 307 2.29 49.10 -4.99
CA LEU A 307 3.41 49.58 -5.82
C LEU A 307 3.15 49.40 -7.32
N PHE A 308 2.46 48.33 -7.71
CA PHE A 308 2.17 48.01 -9.10
C PHE A 308 0.70 48.31 -9.42
N ALA A 309 0.45 49.48 -10.02
CA ALA A 309 -0.88 49.90 -10.43
C ALA A 309 -1.55 48.86 -11.35
N PRO A 310 -2.90 48.77 -11.37
CA PRO A 310 -3.65 47.78 -12.16
C PRO A 310 -3.29 47.75 -13.67
N ASN A 311 -2.82 48.89 -14.20
CA ASN A 311 -2.49 49.06 -15.61
C ASN A 311 -1.00 48.80 -15.93
N SER A 312 -0.21 48.36 -14.95
CA SER A 312 1.21 48.06 -15.17
C SER A 312 1.39 46.73 -15.89
N GLU A 313 2.38 46.64 -16.79
CA GLU A 313 2.72 45.40 -17.51
C GLU A 313 3.12 44.26 -16.56
N LEU A 314 3.54 44.59 -15.34
CA LEU A 314 3.94 43.64 -14.29
C LEU A 314 2.76 43.18 -13.41
N ARG A 315 1.61 43.86 -13.47
CA ARG A 315 0.42 43.52 -12.68
C ARG A 315 -0.03 42.06 -12.89
N PRO A 316 -0.12 41.54 -14.13
CA PRO A 316 -0.53 40.16 -14.34
C PRO A 316 0.45 39.16 -13.73
N ILE A 317 1.75 39.45 -13.69
CA ILE A 317 2.76 38.57 -13.08
C ILE A 317 2.63 38.62 -11.55
N LEU A 318 2.44 39.81 -10.99
CA LEU A 318 2.29 40.01 -9.56
C LEU A 318 1.00 39.38 -9.02
N ASP A 319 -0.16 39.67 -9.62
CA ASP A 319 -1.45 39.10 -9.19
C ASP A 319 -1.42 37.57 -9.23
N ARG A 320 -0.67 37.00 -10.18
CA ARG A 320 -0.50 35.55 -10.26
C ARG A 320 0.43 35.02 -9.18
N TYR A 321 1.57 35.67 -8.92
CA TYR A 321 2.46 35.31 -7.80
C TYR A 321 1.75 35.42 -6.44
N THR A 322 0.97 36.48 -6.23
CA THR A 322 0.18 36.67 -5.02
C THR A 322 -0.98 35.67 -4.93
N SER A 323 -1.56 35.26 -6.05
CA SER A 323 -2.59 34.21 -6.08
C SER A 323 -2.04 32.82 -5.70
N LEU A 324 -0.84 32.44 -6.16
CA LEU A 324 -0.19 31.19 -5.73
C LEU A 324 0.10 31.18 -4.23
N ARG A 325 0.38 32.36 -3.67
CA ARG A 325 0.64 32.53 -2.24
C ARG A 325 -0.63 32.80 -1.43
N SER A 326 -1.81 32.88 -2.06
CA SER A 326 -3.06 33.17 -1.37
C SER A 326 -3.59 31.98 -0.57
N ALA A 327 -3.12 30.76 -0.88
CA ALA A 327 -3.49 29.55 -0.19
C ALA A 327 -2.26 28.65 0.04
N TYR A 328 -2.39 27.71 0.97
CA TYR A 328 -1.38 26.70 1.27
C TYR A 328 -2.04 25.46 1.87
N MET A 329 -1.30 24.35 1.88
CA MET A 329 -1.73 23.11 2.51
C MET A 329 -1.19 23.07 3.95
N ASP A 330 -2.05 22.74 4.91
CA ASP A 330 -1.72 22.65 6.34
C ASP A 330 -2.50 21.52 7.01
N LYS A 331 -2.00 20.95 8.12
CA LYS A 331 -2.68 19.84 8.80
C LYS A 331 -3.85 20.27 9.69
N THR A 332 -3.85 21.52 10.14
CA THR A 332 -4.90 22.01 11.02
C THR A 332 -6.16 22.32 10.22
N ARG A 333 -7.22 21.56 10.46
CA ARG A 333 -8.58 21.83 9.96
C ARG A 333 -9.46 22.37 11.09
N GLU A 334 -9.20 23.60 11.50
CA GLU A 334 -9.92 24.25 12.62
C GLU A 334 -10.02 23.39 13.90
N ASP A 335 -9.02 23.50 14.78
CA ASP A 335 -8.96 22.93 16.14
C ASP A 335 -8.77 21.40 16.21
N ASP A 336 -7.58 20.98 16.68
CA ASP A 336 -7.15 19.58 16.80
C ASP A 336 -8.02 18.74 17.77
N SER A 337 -8.96 19.39 18.49
CA SER A 337 -9.92 18.73 19.37
C SER A 337 -11.16 18.15 18.66
N LYS A 338 -11.36 18.41 17.36
CA LYS A 338 -12.52 17.89 16.62
C LYS A 338 -12.41 16.37 16.38
N ILE A 339 -13.55 15.69 16.49
CA ILE A 339 -13.69 14.26 16.20
C ILE A 339 -14.21 14.08 14.77
N TYR A 340 -13.51 13.30 13.96
CA TYR A 340 -13.89 12.97 12.60
C TYR A 340 -14.35 11.51 12.49
N PRO A 341 -15.67 11.24 12.41
CA PRO A 341 -16.17 9.90 12.18
C PRO A 341 -16.06 9.50 10.71
N THR A 342 -15.65 8.26 10.47
CA THR A 342 -15.81 7.56 9.20
C THR A 342 -16.67 6.33 9.43
N ILE A 343 -17.78 6.21 8.70
CA ILE A 343 -18.76 5.13 8.85
C ILE A 343 -19.02 4.52 7.48
N LEU A 344 -18.85 3.21 7.38
CA LEU A 344 -19.18 2.41 6.22
C LEU A 344 -20.31 1.45 6.61
N VAL A 345 -21.31 1.36 5.74
CA VAL A 345 -22.38 0.38 5.81
C VAL A 345 -22.46 -0.31 4.46
N GLY A 346 -22.48 -1.64 4.48
CA GLY A 346 -22.50 -2.42 3.25
C GLY A 346 -23.37 -3.66 3.37
N GLY A 347 -23.67 -4.21 2.20
CA GLY A 347 -24.39 -5.46 2.04
C GLY A 347 -23.82 -6.26 0.88
N ALA A 348 -23.78 -7.58 1.03
CA ALA A 348 -23.43 -8.50 -0.03
C ALA A 348 -24.55 -9.52 -0.23
N TYR A 349 -24.96 -9.69 -1.47
CA TYR A 349 -25.95 -10.69 -1.89
C TYR A 349 -25.31 -11.65 -2.88
N THR A 350 -25.29 -12.94 -2.56
CA THR A 350 -24.76 -13.99 -3.43
C THR A 350 -25.90 -14.66 -4.18
N PHE A 351 -25.89 -14.55 -5.51
CA PHE A 351 -26.81 -15.25 -6.39
C PHE A 351 -26.32 -16.70 -6.58
N GLU A 352 -27.24 -17.62 -6.88
CA GLU A 352 -26.90 -19.04 -7.07
C GLU A 352 -25.89 -19.26 -8.21
N ASP A 353 -26.05 -18.56 -9.35
CA ASP A 353 -25.29 -18.84 -10.58
C ASP A 353 -24.53 -17.64 -11.18
N ILE A 354 -24.71 -16.43 -10.63
CA ILE A 354 -24.29 -15.17 -11.30
C ILE A 354 -23.11 -14.48 -10.59
N GLY A 355 -22.84 -14.86 -9.33
CA GLY A 355 -21.79 -14.27 -8.49
C GLY A 355 -22.34 -13.49 -7.30
N THR A 356 -21.52 -12.63 -6.70
CA THR A 356 -21.89 -11.83 -5.54
C THR A 356 -21.98 -10.35 -5.91
N LEU A 357 -23.11 -9.71 -5.61
CA LEU A 357 -23.27 -8.26 -5.68
C LEU A 357 -22.95 -7.67 -4.32
N THR A 358 -22.05 -6.69 -4.27
CA THR A 358 -21.72 -5.94 -3.06
C THR A 358 -22.02 -4.46 -3.26
N LEU A 359 -22.70 -3.86 -2.29
CA LEU A 359 -22.99 -2.43 -2.23
C LEU A 359 -22.45 -1.88 -0.91
N GLU A 360 -21.63 -0.84 -0.98
CA GLU A 360 -21.07 -0.14 0.18
C GLU A 360 -21.40 1.35 0.08
N TYR A 361 -21.82 1.94 1.21
CA TYR A 361 -21.96 3.38 1.38
C TYR A 361 -21.05 3.84 2.50
N MET A 362 -20.25 4.87 2.24
CA MET A 362 -19.31 5.43 3.21
C MET A 362 -19.59 6.90 3.44
N TYR A 363 -19.73 7.26 4.71
CA TYR A 363 -19.67 8.63 5.21
C TYR A 363 -18.26 8.90 5.75
N HIS A 364 -17.59 9.94 5.26
CA HIS A 364 -16.20 10.24 5.61
C HIS A 364 -16.04 11.72 6.00
N ALA A 365 -16.05 12.01 7.31
CA ALA A 365 -16.04 13.38 7.81
C ALA A 365 -14.70 14.12 7.61
N GLN A 366 -13.59 13.40 7.44
CA GLN A 366 -12.27 14.01 7.21
C GLN A 366 -12.14 14.61 5.80
N GLY A 367 -13.00 14.22 4.85
CA GLY A 367 -12.95 14.73 3.48
C GLY A 367 -13.22 16.22 3.39
N TYR A 368 -12.73 16.84 2.33
CA TYR A 368 -12.95 18.25 2.05
C TYR A 368 -14.44 18.57 1.89
N ASP A 369 -14.87 19.70 2.47
CA ASP A 369 -16.12 20.33 2.09
C ASP A 369 -16.02 20.97 0.70
N GLU A 370 -17.10 21.63 0.27
CA GLU A 370 -17.18 22.19 -1.09
C GLU A 370 -16.20 23.35 -1.29
N ASP A 371 -16.07 24.23 -0.30
CA ASP A 371 -15.16 25.39 -0.35
C ASP A 371 -13.69 24.95 -0.28
N GLU A 372 -13.38 23.97 0.57
CA GLU A 372 -12.07 23.35 0.66
C GLU A 372 -11.70 22.65 -0.66
N ALA A 373 -12.62 21.89 -1.27
CA ALA A 373 -12.36 21.21 -2.53
C ALA A 373 -12.10 22.21 -3.67
N ASP A 374 -12.91 23.26 -3.80
CA ASP A 374 -12.70 24.33 -4.79
C ASP A 374 -11.38 25.06 -4.58
N LEU A 375 -11.03 25.34 -3.33
CA LEU A 375 -9.74 25.96 -3.00
C LEU A 375 -8.57 25.04 -3.35
N TYR A 376 -8.69 23.74 -3.08
CA TYR A 376 -7.69 22.74 -3.44
C TYR A 376 -7.48 22.67 -4.96
N TYR A 377 -8.53 22.49 -5.76
CA TYR A 377 -8.40 22.40 -7.22
C TYR A 377 -7.92 23.70 -7.85
N SER A 378 -8.38 24.86 -7.34
CA SER A 378 -7.91 26.16 -7.82
C SER A 378 -6.45 26.42 -7.47
N LEU A 379 -5.99 26.02 -6.28
CA LEU A 379 -4.57 26.07 -5.89
C LEU A 379 -3.73 25.20 -6.82
N ARG A 380 -4.16 23.96 -7.07
CA ARG A 380 -3.45 23.01 -7.92
C ARG A 380 -3.39 23.45 -9.38
N GLY A 381 -4.49 23.99 -9.92
CA GLY A 381 -4.51 24.58 -11.27
C GLY A 381 -3.56 25.77 -11.41
N ARG A 382 -3.50 26.65 -10.40
CA ARG A 382 -2.53 27.77 -10.38
C ARG A 382 -1.08 27.26 -10.30
N ALA A 383 -0.83 26.23 -9.50
CA ALA A 383 0.50 25.62 -9.37
C ALA A 383 1.00 25.01 -10.69
N ALA A 384 0.12 24.33 -11.42
CA ALA A 384 0.41 23.79 -12.75
C ALA A 384 0.79 24.87 -13.77
N TYR A 385 0.04 25.97 -13.78
CA TYR A 385 0.34 27.11 -14.64
C TYR A 385 1.68 27.75 -14.27
N ALA A 386 1.94 27.93 -12.98
CA ALA A 386 3.22 28.46 -12.50
C ALA A 386 4.42 27.61 -12.92
N TYR A 387 4.23 26.29 -12.86
CA TYR A 387 5.25 25.31 -13.28
C TYR A 387 5.60 25.44 -14.76
N LEU A 388 4.59 25.58 -15.63
CA LEU A 388 4.79 25.63 -17.08
C LEU A 388 5.24 27.01 -17.61
N ASP A 389 4.67 28.10 -17.08
CA ASP A 389 4.67 29.39 -17.80
C ASP A 389 5.38 30.56 -17.08
N MET A 390 5.89 30.38 -15.85
CA MET A 390 6.34 31.51 -15.00
C MET A 390 7.84 31.61 -14.72
N GLY A 391 8.67 30.77 -15.35
CA GLY A 391 10.12 30.78 -15.16
C GLY A 391 10.58 30.18 -13.82
N ALA A 392 11.87 30.28 -13.52
CA ALA A 392 12.54 29.41 -12.53
C ALA A 392 11.96 29.47 -11.10
N TYR A 393 11.80 30.66 -10.49
CA TYR A 393 11.40 30.75 -9.08
C TYR A 393 9.91 30.42 -8.84
N PRO A 394 8.94 30.98 -9.60
CA PRO A 394 7.54 30.56 -9.50
C PRO A 394 7.33 29.10 -9.94
N GLY A 395 8.13 28.60 -10.88
CA GLY A 395 8.09 27.20 -11.30
C GLY A 395 8.44 26.23 -10.18
N LEU A 396 9.46 26.54 -9.37
CA LEU A 396 9.81 25.74 -8.17
C LEU A 396 8.69 25.73 -7.13
N LEU A 397 8.05 26.89 -6.89
CA LEU A 397 6.91 26.97 -5.98
C LEU A 397 5.71 26.18 -6.51
N GLY A 398 5.43 26.26 -7.81
CA GLY A 398 4.41 25.46 -8.49
C GLY A 398 4.67 23.96 -8.33
N GLN A 399 5.91 23.52 -8.59
CA GLN A 399 6.32 22.12 -8.41
C GLN A 399 6.13 21.64 -6.97
N PHE A 400 6.55 22.45 -5.99
CA PHE A 400 6.39 22.12 -4.57
C PHE A 400 4.92 21.98 -4.17
N THR A 401 4.05 22.90 -4.60
CA THR A 401 2.61 22.82 -4.34
C THR A 401 1.97 21.62 -5.04
N LEU A 402 2.36 21.30 -6.27
CA LEU A 402 1.89 20.10 -6.97
C LEU A 402 2.29 18.82 -6.25
N TYR A 403 3.50 18.77 -5.68
CA TYR A 403 3.96 17.64 -4.87
C TYR A 403 3.13 17.50 -3.59
N GLN A 404 2.95 18.58 -2.81
CA GLN A 404 2.15 18.56 -1.59
C GLN A 404 0.69 18.16 -1.84
N THR A 405 0.09 18.70 -2.89
CA THR A 405 -1.29 18.37 -3.27
C THR A 405 -1.38 16.98 -3.91
N GLY A 406 -0.27 16.38 -4.34
CA GLY A 406 -0.22 15.01 -4.89
C GLY A 406 -0.46 13.93 -3.84
N ASN A 407 -0.10 14.20 -2.59
CA ASN A 407 -0.37 13.32 -1.46
C ASN A 407 -0.88 14.14 -0.27
N THR A 408 -2.19 14.33 -0.21
CA THR A 408 -2.84 15.11 0.86
C THR A 408 -3.08 14.30 2.13
N GLY A 409 -2.74 13.01 2.18
CA GLY A 409 -3.13 12.12 3.29
C GLY A 409 -4.59 11.65 3.24
N LEU A 410 -5.45 12.26 2.41
CA LEU A 410 -6.82 11.80 2.20
C LEU A 410 -6.88 10.74 1.11
N ARG A 411 -7.48 9.58 1.44
CA ARG A 411 -7.72 8.51 0.45
C ARG A 411 -8.78 8.89 -0.58
N PHE A 412 -9.81 9.63 -0.15
CA PHE A 412 -10.92 10.05 -0.99
C PHE A 412 -11.02 11.56 -0.98
N LEU A 413 -10.83 12.16 -2.16
CA LEU A 413 -11.03 13.60 -2.37
C LEU A 413 -12.40 13.83 -3.00
N ARG A 414 -13.09 14.87 -2.51
CA ARG A 414 -14.29 15.39 -3.16
C ARG A 414 -13.91 16.02 -4.50
N LYS A 415 -14.80 15.94 -5.48
CA LYS A 415 -14.65 16.60 -6.78
C LYS A 415 -15.80 17.55 -7.00
#